data_AF-A0A3D9GM14-F1
#
_entry.id   AF-A0A3D9GM14-F1
#
_cell.length_a   1.000
_cell.length_b   1.000
_cell.length_c   1.000
_cell.angle_alpha   90.00
_cell.angle_beta   90.00
_cell.angle_gamma   90.00
#
_symmetry.space_group_name_H-M   'P 1'
#
loop_
_entity.id
_entity.type
_entity.pdbx_description
1 polymer ?
#
loop_
_entity_poly.entity_id
_entity_poly.type
_entity_poly.pdbx_seq_one_letter_code
_entity_poly.pdbx_strand_id
1 'polypeptide(L)'
;MNKRLDSIRILVQEMIGSLDSEIQRQEACVQLYGVSSTASLLAKRRDQNQEIAAISGLLHDYYRFNTGIIEFPGINSAETVRPILRELKAFTTEEQVTILRAIFYRDYRDRTHGPLDEIIKDAYVLHLYFQNPGCIVKQQDADRLQQKVFRELGIPGDCIVEKSNQEEIVFSNVDKRMRMAEIAEDLGRANIIGLPGDQRYRKICKYWPDRAIYQVLQNSWCAAFVYHCCFEAGFLMPIRYPNGKYRLAGVGALLEWAQLPETGFFHIDKHNGFTPQRGDIVIYEKLLSNDSHDHTGIVLACNDNEILVAEGNTDNQNYSSVFYRDRWHCILGYIRIDNNYEYQFNDTYNPIL
;
A
#
# COMPACT_ATOMS: atom_id res chain seq x y z
N MET A 1 20.93 5.00 27.75
CA MET A 1 20.40 4.02 26.77
C MET A 1 19.09 4.56 26.24
N ASN A 2 18.90 4.60 24.93
CA ASN A 2 17.73 5.25 24.33
C ASN A 2 16.56 4.26 24.26
N LYS A 3 15.68 4.31 25.27
CA LYS A 3 14.57 3.36 25.42
C LYS A 3 13.64 3.30 24.20
N ARG A 4 13.44 4.41 23.46
CA ARG A 4 12.51 4.44 22.31
C ARG A 4 13.13 3.74 21.10
N LEU A 5 14.37 4.08 20.76
CA LEU A 5 15.10 3.44 19.67
C LEU A 5 15.29 1.93 19.92
N ASP A 6 15.58 1.54 21.16
CA ASP A 6 15.74 0.13 21.51
C ASP A 6 14.43 -0.66 21.36
N SER A 7 13.27 -0.09 21.72
CA SER A 7 11.96 -0.70 21.44
C SER A 7 11.71 -0.90 19.95
N ILE A 8 12.05 0.08 19.10
CA ILE A 8 11.92 -0.04 17.65
C ILE A 8 12.88 -1.10 17.08
N ARG A 9 14.09 -1.21 17.62
CA ARG A 9 15.03 -2.27 17.22
C ARG A 9 14.50 -3.66 17.53
N ILE A 10 13.91 -3.87 18.70
CA ILE A 10 13.29 -5.15 19.06
C ILE A 10 12.16 -5.48 18.07
N LEU A 11 11.27 -4.53 17.80
CA LEU A 11 10.18 -4.70 16.83
C LEU A 11 10.71 -5.10 15.43
N VAL A 12 11.76 -4.43 14.95
CA VAL A 12 12.35 -4.72 13.64
C VAL A 12 13.05 -6.07 13.64
N GLN A 13 13.73 -6.44 14.72
CA GLN A 13 14.36 -7.76 14.86
C GLN A 13 13.34 -8.90 14.91
N GLU A 14 12.21 -8.71 15.59
CA GLU A 14 11.09 -9.67 15.57
C GLU A 14 10.55 -9.85 14.15
N MET A 15 10.35 -8.76 13.41
CA MET A 15 9.91 -8.80 12.01
C MET A 15 10.93 -9.53 11.13
N ILE A 16 12.22 -9.19 11.22
CA ILE A 16 13.29 -9.87 10.48
C ILE A 16 13.34 -11.37 10.85
N GLY A 17 13.22 -11.71 12.14
CA GLY A 17 13.22 -13.10 12.60
C GLY A 17 12.07 -13.94 12.05
N SER A 18 10.96 -13.30 11.67
CA SER A 18 9.80 -13.98 11.08
C SER A 18 9.91 -14.25 9.57
N LEU A 19 10.92 -13.72 8.88
CA LEU A 19 11.13 -13.99 7.45
C LEU A 19 11.62 -15.41 7.24
N ASP A 20 11.09 -16.10 6.23
CA ASP A 20 11.41 -17.51 5.98
C ASP A 20 12.86 -17.72 5.50
N SER A 21 13.36 -16.83 4.64
CA SER A 21 14.66 -16.96 3.97
C SER A 21 15.79 -16.26 4.73
N GLU A 22 16.90 -16.97 4.96
CA GLU A 22 18.12 -16.39 5.54
C GLU A 22 18.67 -15.23 4.70
N ILE A 23 18.58 -15.33 3.38
CA ILE A 23 19.02 -14.28 2.47
C ILE A 23 18.16 -13.02 2.67
N GLN A 24 16.84 -13.18 2.78
CA GLN A 24 15.93 -12.06 3.04
C GLN A 24 16.17 -11.45 4.42
N ARG A 25 16.48 -12.26 5.44
CA ARG A 25 16.85 -11.76 6.77
C ARG A 25 18.11 -10.91 6.73
N GLN A 26 19.13 -11.37 6.02
CA GLN A 26 20.38 -10.62 5.86
C GLN A 26 20.18 -9.33 5.07
N GLU A 27 19.44 -9.39 3.96
CA GLU A 27 19.09 -8.21 3.15
C GLU A 27 18.34 -7.16 3.99
N ALA A 28 17.31 -7.59 4.73
CA ALA A 28 16.53 -6.73 5.61
C ALA A 28 17.40 -6.10 6.71
N CYS A 29 18.27 -6.88 7.34
CA CYS A 29 19.16 -6.39 8.38
C CYS A 29 20.13 -5.32 7.84
N VAL A 30 20.81 -5.62 6.72
CA VAL A 30 21.75 -4.68 6.08
C VAL A 30 21.04 -3.39 5.68
N GLN A 31 19.88 -3.50 5.03
CA GLN A 31 19.16 -2.34 4.51
C GLN A 31 18.59 -1.46 5.64
N LEU A 32 17.84 -2.04 6.58
CA LEU A 32 17.17 -1.26 7.62
C LEU A 32 18.17 -0.59 8.59
N TYR A 33 19.19 -1.33 9.04
CA TYR A 33 20.20 -0.76 9.96
C TYR A 33 21.20 0.15 9.24
N GLY A 34 21.50 -0.14 7.97
CA GLY A 34 22.34 0.70 7.13
C GLY A 34 21.72 2.07 6.89
N VAL A 35 20.44 2.10 6.49
CA VAL A 35 19.70 3.37 6.31
C VAL A 35 19.51 4.09 7.65
N SER A 36 19.22 3.37 8.74
CA SER A 36 19.11 3.96 10.09
C SER A 36 20.38 4.67 10.54
N SER A 37 21.54 4.02 10.38
CA SER A 37 22.84 4.57 10.78
C SER A 37 23.22 5.77 9.92
N THR A 38 22.97 5.68 8.61
CA THR A 38 23.21 6.77 7.66
C THR A 38 22.30 7.96 7.94
N ALA A 39 21.02 7.74 8.23
CA ALA A 39 20.08 8.79 8.60
C ALA A 39 20.49 9.49 9.90
N SER A 40 20.97 8.74 10.90
CA SER A 40 21.47 9.30 12.16
C SER A 40 22.72 10.18 11.96
N LEU A 41 23.62 9.76 11.06
CA LEU A 41 24.81 10.53 10.67
C LEU A 41 24.41 11.84 9.97
N LEU A 42 23.55 11.76 8.95
CA LEU A 42 23.08 12.94 8.21
C LEU A 42 22.30 13.90 9.10
N ALA A 43 21.46 13.38 9.99
CA ALA A 43 20.74 14.19 10.97
C ALA A 43 21.71 14.97 11.87
N LYS A 44 22.80 14.33 12.34
CA LYS A 44 23.83 15.03 13.12
C LYS A 44 24.49 16.15 12.35
N ARG A 45 24.81 15.91 11.09
CA ARG A 45 25.46 16.89 10.21
C ARG A 45 24.56 18.08 9.92
N ARG A 46 23.25 17.86 9.83
CA ARG A 46 22.23 18.86 9.48
C ARG A 46 21.52 19.48 10.69
N ASP A 47 22.07 19.28 11.89
CA ASP A 47 21.50 19.76 13.15
C ASP A 47 20.03 19.34 13.37
N GLN A 48 19.71 18.10 13.02
CA GLN A 48 18.38 17.48 13.20
C GLN A 48 18.42 16.39 14.28
N ASN A 49 17.24 15.94 14.69
CA ASN A 49 17.13 14.90 15.73
C ASN A 49 17.63 13.52 15.23
N GLN A 50 18.81 13.12 15.71
CA GLN A 50 19.47 11.85 15.35
C GLN A 50 18.67 10.60 15.72
N GLU A 51 17.94 10.63 16.84
CA GLU A 51 17.15 9.51 17.31
C GLU A 51 15.97 9.28 16.37
N ILE A 52 15.21 10.34 16.08
CA ILE A 52 14.04 10.27 15.20
C ILE A 52 14.48 9.85 13.78
N ALA A 53 15.61 10.35 13.29
CA ALA A 53 16.18 9.90 12.01
C ALA A 53 16.58 8.42 12.00
N ALA A 54 17.21 7.93 13.06
CA ALA A 54 17.54 6.51 13.18
C ALA A 54 16.29 5.62 13.21
N ILE A 55 15.23 6.05 13.92
CA ILE A 55 13.94 5.35 14.00
C ILE A 55 13.25 5.32 12.64
N SER A 56 13.14 6.47 11.97
CA SER A 56 12.56 6.54 10.62
C SER A 56 13.32 5.66 9.64
N GLY A 57 14.66 5.62 9.71
CA GLY A 57 15.48 4.74 8.87
C GLY A 57 15.28 3.25 9.16
N LEU A 58 15.00 2.85 10.40
CA LEU A 58 14.66 1.44 10.72
C LEU A 58 13.30 1.02 10.19
N LEU A 59 12.36 1.96 10.06
CA LEU A 59 10.96 1.70 9.72
C LEU A 59 10.63 1.94 8.24
N HIS A 60 11.55 2.54 7.46
CA HIS A 60 11.26 3.06 6.13
C HIS A 60 10.75 2.02 5.11
N ASP A 61 11.18 0.77 5.24
CA ASP A 61 10.79 -0.37 4.39
C ASP A 61 10.10 -1.49 5.18
N TYR A 62 9.52 -1.16 6.33
CA TYR A 62 8.90 -2.15 7.23
C TYR A 62 7.84 -2.99 6.51
N TYR A 63 6.99 -2.36 5.68
CA TYR A 63 5.95 -3.07 4.93
C TYR A 63 6.54 -4.05 3.91
N ARG A 64 7.55 -3.60 3.14
CA ARG A 64 8.20 -4.42 2.12
C ARG A 64 8.79 -5.68 2.74
N PHE A 65 9.50 -5.58 3.86
CA PHE A 65 10.09 -6.76 4.47
C PHE A 65 9.05 -7.65 5.14
N ASN A 66 8.02 -7.07 5.78
CA ASN A 66 6.98 -7.85 6.45
C ASN A 66 6.06 -8.60 5.47
N THR A 67 5.84 -8.06 4.27
CA THR A 67 4.94 -8.67 3.27
C THR A 67 5.66 -9.23 2.04
N GLY A 68 6.86 -8.77 1.72
CA GLY A 68 7.50 -9.05 0.43
C GLY A 68 6.86 -8.31 -0.76
N ILE A 69 5.91 -7.40 -0.53
CA ILE A 69 5.28 -6.58 -1.58
C ILE A 69 6.14 -5.33 -1.80
N ILE A 70 6.46 -5.03 -3.06
CA ILE A 70 7.42 -3.97 -3.42
C ILE A 70 6.74 -2.68 -3.87
N GLU A 71 5.44 -2.74 -4.12
CA GLU A 71 4.61 -1.63 -4.57
C GLU A 71 4.35 -0.65 -3.41
N PHE A 72 4.50 0.64 -3.72
CA PHE A 72 4.30 1.75 -2.79
C PHE A 72 5.02 1.59 -1.44
N PRO A 73 6.33 1.29 -1.42
CA PRO A 73 7.00 0.82 -0.22
C PRO A 73 7.06 1.88 0.88
N GLY A 74 7.25 3.17 0.54
CA GLY A 74 7.14 4.26 1.51
C GLY A 74 5.73 4.46 2.05
N ILE A 75 4.72 4.51 1.17
CA ILE A 75 3.31 4.77 1.56
C ILE A 75 2.79 3.65 2.46
N ASN A 76 2.97 2.40 2.04
CA ASN A 76 2.48 1.24 2.78
C ASN A 76 3.28 1.02 4.08
N SER A 77 4.58 1.35 4.12
CA SER A 77 5.35 1.33 5.37
C SER A 77 4.85 2.38 6.35
N ALA A 78 4.59 3.61 5.90
CA ALA A 78 4.01 4.65 6.75
C ALA A 78 2.66 4.21 7.33
N GLU A 79 1.75 3.65 6.53
CA GLU A 79 0.45 3.19 7.03
C GLU A 79 0.57 1.97 7.97
N THR A 80 1.53 1.07 7.72
CA THR A 80 1.75 -0.10 8.56
C THR A 80 2.31 0.28 9.93
N VAL A 81 3.25 1.24 9.98
CA VAL A 81 3.89 1.64 11.24
C VAL A 81 3.09 2.67 12.03
N ARG A 82 2.13 3.38 11.40
CA ARG A 82 1.24 4.34 12.07
C ARG A 82 0.55 3.79 13.33
N PRO A 83 -0.20 2.67 13.29
CA PRO A 83 -0.81 2.12 14.49
C PRO A 83 0.24 1.66 15.53
N ILE A 84 1.40 1.15 15.08
CA ILE A 84 2.49 0.72 15.96
C ILE A 84 3.04 1.90 16.77
N LEU A 85 3.36 3.03 16.11
CA LEU A 85 3.87 4.23 16.79
C LEU A 85 2.84 4.80 17.78
N ARG A 86 1.55 4.78 17.42
CA ARG A 86 0.45 5.19 18.30
C ARG A 86 0.34 4.30 19.54
N GLU A 87 0.45 2.98 19.38
CA GLU A 87 0.32 2.01 20.47
C GLU A 87 1.52 1.99 21.40
N LEU A 88 2.72 2.25 20.88
CA LEU A 88 3.94 2.39 21.70
C LEU A 88 3.85 3.55 22.71
N LYS A 89 3.01 4.58 22.44
CA LYS A 89 2.81 5.76 23.31
C LYS A 89 4.12 6.42 23.77
N ALA A 90 5.16 6.31 22.95
CA ALA A 90 6.51 6.78 23.25
C ALA A 90 6.90 8.07 22.51
N PHE A 91 6.05 8.52 21.57
CA PHE A 91 6.31 9.64 20.68
C PHE A 91 5.19 10.67 20.78
N THR A 92 5.53 11.95 20.72
CA THR A 92 4.51 13.02 20.61
C THR A 92 3.80 12.94 19.25
N THR A 93 2.66 13.61 19.13
CA THR A 93 1.92 13.69 17.86
C THR A 93 2.81 14.27 16.74
N GLU A 94 3.60 15.30 17.05
CA GLU A 94 4.51 15.94 16.11
C GLU A 94 5.65 14.99 15.68
N GLU A 95 6.21 14.24 16.61
CA GLU A 95 7.23 13.22 16.31
C GLU A 95 6.65 12.11 15.43
N GLN A 96 5.43 11.62 15.73
CA GLN A 96 4.75 10.61 14.92
C GLN A 96 4.50 11.12 13.49
N VAL A 97 3.99 12.35 13.34
CA VAL A 97 3.80 12.97 12.02
C VAL A 97 5.11 13.05 11.26
N THR A 98 6.17 13.48 11.93
CA THR A 98 7.49 13.68 11.34
C THR A 98 8.08 12.35 10.86
N ILE A 99 7.99 11.28 11.67
CA ILE A 99 8.43 9.93 11.29
C ILE A 99 7.63 9.42 10.09
N LEU A 100 6.31 9.48 10.17
CA LEU A 100 5.41 8.92 9.16
C LEU A 100 5.53 9.64 7.81
N ARG A 101 5.68 10.97 7.82
CA ARG A 101 5.91 11.75 6.60
C ARG A 101 7.25 11.42 5.95
N ALA A 102 8.31 11.29 6.74
CA ALA A 102 9.63 10.97 6.20
C ALA A 102 9.66 9.58 5.53
N ILE A 103 8.93 8.62 6.09
CA ILE A 103 8.76 7.28 5.49
C ILE A 103 7.89 7.37 4.23
N PHE A 104 6.73 8.04 4.29
CA PHE A 104 5.81 8.19 3.17
C PHE A 104 6.48 8.82 1.94
N TYR A 105 7.21 9.93 2.16
CA TYR A 105 7.82 10.69 1.09
C TYR A 105 9.16 10.16 0.61
N ARG A 106 9.66 9.03 1.15
CA ARG A 106 10.95 8.44 0.76
C ARG A 106 11.09 8.24 -0.75
N ASP A 107 9.99 7.91 -1.42
CA ASP A 107 9.96 7.65 -2.86
C ASP A 107 9.75 8.88 -3.75
N TYR A 108 9.38 10.01 -3.16
CA TYR A 108 9.14 11.29 -3.85
C TYR A 108 10.44 12.09 -3.89
N ARG A 109 11.43 11.55 -4.61
CA ARG A 109 12.81 12.07 -4.64
C ARG A 109 13.02 13.22 -5.63
N ASP A 110 12.08 13.39 -6.54
CA ASP A 110 11.93 14.52 -7.46
C ASP A 110 11.46 15.82 -6.76
N ARG A 111 10.83 15.70 -5.59
CA ARG A 111 10.29 16.82 -4.80
C ARG A 111 11.11 17.05 -3.53
N THR A 112 11.13 18.28 -3.05
CA THR A 112 11.73 18.64 -1.76
C THR A 112 10.64 18.76 -0.69
N HIS A 113 10.82 18.10 0.45
CA HIS A 113 9.90 18.13 1.60
C HIS A 113 10.61 18.59 2.89
N GLY A 114 10.12 18.17 4.06
CA GLY A 114 10.64 18.61 5.35
C GLY A 114 12.06 18.11 5.64
N PRO A 115 12.74 18.67 6.66
CA PRO A 115 14.13 18.34 6.96
C PRO A 115 14.40 16.85 7.16
N LEU A 116 13.52 16.15 7.90
CA LEU A 116 13.65 14.71 8.12
C LEU A 116 13.35 13.91 6.85
N ASP A 117 12.36 14.34 6.07
CA ASP A 117 11.99 13.71 4.81
C ASP A 117 13.20 13.67 3.86
N GLU A 118 13.92 14.79 3.75
CA GLU A 118 15.14 14.87 2.94
C GLU A 118 16.27 14.01 3.50
N ILE A 119 16.44 13.94 4.83
CA ILE A 119 17.42 13.04 5.47
C ILE A 119 17.14 11.57 5.12
N ILE A 120 15.88 11.13 5.17
CA ILE A 120 15.55 9.72 4.88
C ILE A 120 15.73 9.39 3.40
N LYS A 121 15.34 10.29 2.50
CA LYS A 121 15.63 10.12 1.06
C LYS A 121 17.13 10.04 0.79
N ASP A 122 17.93 10.93 1.40
CA ASP A 122 19.39 10.96 1.23
C ASP A 122 20.06 9.72 1.83
N ALA A 123 19.66 9.33 3.04
CA ALA A 123 20.19 8.16 3.71
C ALA A 123 19.91 6.87 2.93
N TYR A 124 18.71 6.75 2.37
CA TYR A 124 18.32 5.61 1.55
C TYR A 124 19.19 5.48 0.31
N VAL A 125 19.29 6.55 -0.49
CA VAL A 125 20.06 6.51 -1.74
C VAL A 125 21.55 6.35 -1.47
N LEU A 126 22.09 7.01 -0.44
CA LEU A 126 23.49 6.89 -0.05
C LEU A 126 23.84 5.46 0.41
N HIS A 127 22.94 4.83 1.16
CA HIS A 127 23.12 3.44 1.59
C HIS A 127 23.15 2.49 0.39
N LEU A 128 22.20 2.61 -0.55
CA LEU A 128 22.16 1.78 -1.76
C LEU A 128 23.44 1.93 -2.59
N TYR A 129 23.90 3.17 -2.78
CA TYR A 129 25.15 3.44 -3.51
C TYR A 129 26.35 2.77 -2.84
N PHE A 130 26.53 2.89 -1.53
CA PHE A 130 27.67 2.28 -0.85
C PHE A 130 27.59 0.77 -0.73
N GLN A 131 26.40 0.19 -0.73
CA GLN A 131 26.23 -1.26 -0.79
C GLN A 131 26.69 -1.83 -2.15
N ASN A 132 26.47 -1.09 -3.23
CA ASN A 132 26.92 -1.48 -4.57
C ASN A 132 27.37 -0.24 -5.39
N PRO A 133 28.63 0.19 -5.28
CA PRO A 133 29.13 1.40 -5.95
C PRO A 133 29.10 1.36 -7.49
N GLY A 134 29.00 0.16 -8.06
CA GLY A 134 28.86 -0.05 -9.51
C GLY A 134 27.41 -0.05 -9.98
N CYS A 135 26.43 0.22 -9.11
CA CYS A 135 25.02 0.21 -9.49
C CYS A 135 24.68 1.36 -10.44
N ILE A 136 23.80 1.06 -11.38
CA ILE A 136 23.17 2.07 -12.23
C ILE A 136 22.05 2.70 -11.41
N VAL A 137 22.15 4.01 -11.18
CA VAL A 137 21.15 4.76 -10.40
C VAL A 137 20.22 5.53 -11.33
N LYS A 138 18.99 5.75 -10.89
CA LYS A 138 18.04 6.64 -11.58
C LYS A 138 18.54 8.08 -11.56
N GLN A 139 18.18 8.88 -12.55
CA GLN A 139 18.61 10.28 -12.65
C GLN A 139 18.32 11.08 -11.36
N GLN A 140 17.11 10.96 -10.80
CA GLN A 140 16.74 11.64 -9.55
C GLN A 140 17.62 11.24 -8.35
N ASP A 141 18.12 10.00 -8.33
CA ASP A 141 18.96 9.48 -7.25
C ASP A 141 20.40 9.98 -7.43
N ALA A 142 20.89 10.02 -8.68
CA ALA A 142 22.16 10.62 -9.05
C ALA A 142 22.20 12.12 -8.68
N ASP A 143 21.14 12.86 -9.00
CA ASP A 143 21.05 14.29 -8.70
C ASP A 143 21.15 14.54 -7.18
N ARG A 144 20.46 13.73 -6.37
CA ARG A 144 20.54 13.85 -4.90
C ARG A 144 21.94 13.49 -4.38
N LEU A 145 22.55 12.41 -4.87
CA LEU A 145 23.91 12.02 -4.47
C LEU A 145 24.93 13.08 -4.83
N GLN A 146 25.01 13.46 -6.11
CA GLN A 146 26.08 14.30 -6.64
C GLN A 146 25.92 15.77 -6.25
N GLN A 147 24.71 16.30 -6.31
CA GLN A 147 24.48 17.74 -6.10
C GLN A 147 24.34 18.10 -4.62
N LYS A 148 23.92 17.15 -3.78
CA LYS A 148 23.68 17.37 -2.34
C LYS A 148 24.65 16.56 -1.49
N VAL A 149 24.48 15.23 -1.46
CA VAL A 149 25.07 14.38 -0.40
C VAL A 149 26.59 14.28 -0.48
N PHE A 150 27.17 14.04 -1.65
CA PHE A 150 28.62 13.92 -1.82
C PHE A 150 29.34 15.24 -1.55
N ARG A 151 28.80 16.36 -2.06
CA ARG A 151 29.33 17.70 -1.76
C ARG A 151 29.23 18.02 -0.28
N GLU A 152 28.09 17.71 0.33
CA GLU A 152 27.88 17.88 1.76
C GLU A 152 28.92 17.07 2.54
N LEU A 153 29.16 15.80 2.21
CA LEU A 153 30.06 14.90 2.97
C LEU A 153 31.54 14.97 2.54
N GLY A 154 31.88 15.72 1.49
CA GLY A 154 33.23 15.76 0.94
C GLY A 154 33.67 14.44 0.29
N ILE A 155 32.74 13.68 -0.26
CA ILE A 155 33.01 12.39 -0.92
C ILE A 155 33.35 12.66 -2.40
N PRO A 156 34.54 12.24 -2.88
CA PRO A 156 34.84 12.27 -4.30
C PRO A 156 34.15 11.08 -4.99
N GLY A 157 33.32 11.33 -5.99
CA GLY A 157 32.68 10.26 -6.75
C GLY A 157 31.63 10.75 -7.73
N ASP A 158 31.50 10.00 -8.81
CA ASP A 158 30.43 10.13 -9.80
C ASP A 158 29.53 8.91 -9.74
N CYS A 159 28.32 9.02 -10.28
CA CYS A 159 27.37 7.92 -10.34
C CYS A 159 27.18 7.49 -11.80
N ILE A 160 27.03 6.19 -12.03
CA ILE A 160 26.62 5.67 -13.34
C ILE A 160 25.10 5.84 -13.42
N VAL A 161 24.64 6.70 -14.33
CA VAL A 161 23.21 7.01 -14.46
C VAL A 161 22.57 6.15 -15.53
N GLU A 162 21.36 5.67 -15.23
CA GLU A 162 20.51 4.98 -16.20
C GLU A 162 20.25 5.92 -17.39
N LYS A 163 20.64 5.49 -18.59
CA LYS A 163 20.30 6.24 -19.80
C LYS A 163 18.79 6.16 -19.97
N SER A 164 18.13 7.30 -20.17
CA SER A 164 16.72 7.34 -20.50
C SER A 164 16.50 6.69 -21.86
N ASN A 165 16.34 5.38 -21.90
CA ASN A 165 15.64 4.78 -23.01
C ASN A 165 14.18 5.19 -22.82
N GLN A 166 13.70 6.10 -23.68
CA GLN A 166 12.27 6.15 -23.97
C GLN A 166 11.93 4.84 -24.66
N GLU A 167 11.89 3.74 -23.90
CA GLU A 167 11.10 2.60 -24.31
C GLU A 167 9.68 3.13 -24.29
N GLU A 168 9.15 3.41 -25.50
CA GLU A 168 7.72 3.49 -25.71
C GLU A 168 7.13 2.33 -24.92
N ILE A 169 6.42 2.66 -23.84
CA ILE A 169 5.67 1.68 -23.09
C ILE A 169 4.76 1.05 -24.14
N VAL A 170 5.08 -0.18 -24.53
CA VAL A 170 4.15 -1.03 -25.25
C VAL A 170 3.02 -1.18 -24.25
N PHE A 171 2.01 -0.33 -24.37
CA PHE A 171 0.78 -0.45 -23.61
C PHE A 171 0.33 -1.87 -23.89
N SER A 172 0.51 -2.75 -22.90
CA SER A 172 -0.12 -4.05 -22.97
C SER A 172 -1.59 -3.69 -23.07
N ASN A 173 -2.20 -3.99 -24.21
CA ASN A 173 -3.61 -3.70 -24.50
C ASN A 173 -4.52 -4.65 -23.69
N VAL A 174 -4.06 -5.01 -22.48
CA VAL A 174 -4.67 -5.92 -21.53
C VAL A 174 -5.75 -5.13 -20.86
N ASP A 175 -6.99 -5.52 -21.13
CA ASP A 175 -8.16 -5.01 -20.44
C ASP A 175 -8.10 -5.45 -18.97
N LYS A 176 -7.58 -4.56 -18.10
CA LYS A 176 -7.39 -4.83 -16.67
C LYS A 176 -8.73 -5.15 -15.98
N ARG A 177 -9.83 -4.51 -16.37
CA ARG A 177 -11.17 -4.82 -15.83
C ARG A 177 -11.62 -6.24 -16.20
N MET A 178 -11.38 -6.67 -17.44
CA MET A 178 -11.68 -8.05 -17.84
C MET A 178 -10.85 -9.07 -17.07
N ARG A 179 -9.54 -8.81 -16.94
CA ARG A 179 -8.63 -9.64 -16.13
C ARG A 179 -9.07 -9.69 -14.66
N MET A 180 -9.49 -8.55 -14.09
CA MET A 180 -10.00 -8.48 -12.72
C MET A 180 -11.25 -9.35 -12.54
N ALA A 181 -12.19 -9.33 -13.50
CA ALA A 181 -13.37 -10.16 -13.45
C ALA A 181 -13.05 -11.66 -13.58
N GLU A 182 -12.09 -12.05 -14.42
CA GLU A 182 -11.61 -13.44 -14.54
C GLU A 182 -10.99 -13.92 -13.23
N ILE A 183 -10.10 -13.13 -12.62
CA ILE A 183 -9.50 -13.44 -11.31
C ILE A 183 -10.58 -13.58 -10.23
N ALA A 184 -11.54 -12.65 -10.19
CA ALA A 184 -12.62 -12.70 -9.23
C ALA A 184 -13.51 -13.93 -9.42
N GLU A 185 -13.82 -14.30 -10.66
CA GLU A 185 -14.60 -15.49 -10.98
C GLU A 185 -13.88 -16.77 -10.55
N ASP A 186 -12.58 -16.89 -10.84
CA ASP A 186 -11.75 -18.03 -10.43
C ASP A 186 -11.69 -18.15 -8.90
N LEU A 187 -11.38 -17.06 -8.20
CA LEU A 187 -11.30 -17.05 -6.73
C LEU A 187 -12.66 -17.25 -6.06
N GLY A 188 -13.74 -16.73 -6.66
CA GLY A 188 -15.11 -16.94 -6.22
C GLY A 188 -15.49 -18.42 -6.32
N ARG A 189 -15.27 -19.05 -7.48
CA ARG A 189 -15.58 -20.48 -7.69
C ARG A 189 -14.70 -21.43 -6.87
N ALA A 190 -13.56 -20.96 -6.40
CA ALA A 190 -12.61 -21.77 -5.63
C ALA A 190 -13.06 -22.06 -4.19
N ASN A 191 -14.17 -21.46 -3.72
CA ASN A 191 -14.73 -21.64 -2.38
C ASN A 191 -13.68 -21.45 -1.28
N ILE A 192 -13.06 -20.26 -1.29
CA ILE A 192 -12.00 -19.90 -0.33
C ILE A 192 -12.65 -19.74 1.04
N ILE A 193 -12.15 -20.48 2.03
CA ILE A 193 -12.64 -20.36 3.40
C ILE A 193 -11.89 -19.23 4.10
N GLY A 194 -12.60 -18.29 4.71
CA GLY A 194 -12.03 -17.13 5.42
C GLY A 194 -11.38 -17.48 6.76
N LEU A 195 -10.51 -18.49 6.77
CA LEU A 195 -9.76 -18.96 7.93
C LEU A 195 -8.28 -19.08 7.58
N PRO A 196 -7.35 -18.84 8.54
CA PRO A 196 -5.91 -18.91 8.30
C PRO A 196 -5.41 -20.25 7.75
N GLY A 197 -6.20 -21.33 7.86
CA GLY A 197 -5.90 -22.63 7.27
C GLY A 197 -5.89 -22.62 5.73
N ASP A 198 -6.68 -21.75 5.09
CA ASP A 198 -6.73 -21.63 3.63
C ASP A 198 -5.60 -20.71 3.14
N GLN A 199 -4.69 -21.25 2.31
CA GLN A 199 -3.58 -20.49 1.77
C GLN A 199 -4.01 -19.31 0.90
N ARG A 200 -5.15 -19.43 0.20
CA ARG A 200 -5.67 -18.36 -0.68
C ARG A 200 -6.20 -17.20 0.15
N TYR A 201 -6.88 -17.49 1.26
CA TYR A 201 -7.27 -16.46 2.23
C TYR A 201 -6.05 -15.76 2.83
N ARG A 202 -4.99 -16.51 3.22
CA ARG A 202 -3.74 -15.89 3.69
C ARG A 202 -3.12 -14.94 2.66
N LYS A 203 -3.19 -15.27 1.35
CA LYS A 203 -2.73 -14.36 0.29
C LYS A 203 -3.55 -13.07 0.23
N ILE A 204 -4.87 -13.14 0.39
CA ILE A 204 -5.75 -11.96 0.45
C ILE A 204 -5.44 -11.10 1.69
N CYS A 205 -5.19 -11.69 2.86
CA CYS A 205 -4.86 -10.93 4.07
C CYS A 205 -3.45 -10.32 4.05
N LYS A 206 -2.55 -10.83 3.20
CA LYS A 206 -1.12 -10.50 3.18
C LYS A 206 -0.83 -9.00 3.05
N TYR A 207 -1.71 -8.24 2.40
CA TYR A 207 -1.55 -6.79 2.23
C TYR A 207 -1.66 -5.99 3.53
N TRP A 208 -2.21 -6.56 4.60
CA TRP A 208 -2.33 -5.87 5.88
C TRP A 208 -1.63 -6.69 6.97
N PRO A 209 -0.33 -6.47 7.21
CA PRO A 209 0.46 -7.33 8.07
C PRO A 209 0.29 -7.01 9.57
N ASP A 210 -0.96 -6.78 10.00
CA ASP A 210 -1.31 -6.59 11.39
C ASP A 210 -1.31 -7.94 12.13
N ARG A 211 -0.86 -7.97 13.38
CA ARG A 211 -0.83 -9.21 14.19
C ARG A 211 -2.19 -9.89 14.31
N ALA A 212 -3.27 -9.11 14.30
CA ALA A 212 -4.64 -9.58 14.44
C ALA A 212 -5.41 -9.60 13.11
N ILE A 213 -4.74 -9.54 11.95
CA ILE A 213 -5.44 -9.35 10.66
C ILE A 213 -6.52 -10.40 10.39
N TYR A 214 -6.27 -11.66 10.74
CA TYR A 214 -7.24 -12.74 10.53
C TYR A 214 -8.47 -12.63 11.42
N GLN A 215 -8.35 -11.98 12.59
CA GLN A 215 -9.47 -11.70 13.48
C GLN A 215 -10.26 -10.48 12.97
N VAL A 216 -9.55 -9.44 12.51
CA VAL A 216 -10.15 -8.20 11.99
C VAL A 216 -10.95 -8.46 10.72
N LEU A 217 -10.45 -9.29 9.81
CA LEU A 217 -11.11 -9.63 8.55
C LEU A 217 -12.09 -10.81 8.65
N GLN A 218 -12.17 -11.47 9.81
CA GLN A 218 -13.10 -12.57 10.01
C GLN A 218 -14.53 -12.10 9.74
N ASN A 219 -15.22 -12.77 8.82
CA ASN A 219 -16.58 -12.42 8.38
C ASN A 219 -16.72 -10.99 7.80
N SER A 220 -15.62 -10.34 7.39
CA SER A 220 -15.60 -8.95 6.90
C SER A 220 -14.53 -8.73 5.83
N TRP A 221 -14.33 -9.72 4.95
CA TRP A 221 -13.22 -9.71 3.97
C TRP A 221 -13.66 -9.51 2.51
N CYS A 222 -14.90 -9.08 2.26
CA CYS A 222 -15.39 -8.79 0.90
C CYS A 222 -14.57 -7.70 0.19
N ALA A 223 -14.28 -6.58 0.87
CA ALA A 223 -13.45 -5.52 0.30
C ALA A 223 -11.97 -5.92 0.19
N ALA A 224 -11.44 -6.74 1.12
CA ALA A 224 -10.10 -7.31 0.98
C ALA A 224 -9.99 -8.23 -0.25
N PHE A 225 -11.02 -9.02 -0.53
CA PHE A 225 -11.12 -9.84 -1.75
C PHE A 225 -11.12 -8.97 -3.02
N VAL A 226 -11.93 -7.90 -3.05
CA VAL A 226 -11.97 -6.97 -4.19
C VAL A 226 -10.60 -6.30 -4.38
N TYR A 227 -9.97 -5.82 -3.30
CA TYR A 227 -8.63 -5.22 -3.35
C TYR A 227 -7.59 -6.21 -3.93
N HIS A 228 -7.62 -7.47 -3.50
CA HIS A 228 -6.73 -8.51 -4.04
C HIS A 228 -6.94 -8.70 -5.54
N CYS A 229 -8.20 -8.77 -6.01
CA CYS A 229 -8.52 -8.89 -7.43
C CYS A 229 -8.03 -7.67 -8.23
N CYS A 230 -8.21 -6.45 -7.71
CA CYS A 230 -7.68 -5.22 -8.31
C CYS A 230 -6.15 -5.30 -8.45
N PHE A 231 -5.45 -5.68 -7.38
CA PHE A 231 -4.00 -5.73 -7.34
C PHE A 231 -3.45 -6.75 -8.35
N GLU A 232 -3.98 -7.98 -8.37
CA GLU A 232 -3.57 -9.05 -9.30
C GLU A 232 -3.90 -8.72 -10.77
N ALA A 233 -4.92 -7.88 -11.01
CA ALA A 233 -5.26 -7.37 -12.34
C ALA A 233 -4.36 -6.21 -12.82
N GLY A 234 -3.55 -5.63 -11.92
CA GLY A 234 -2.66 -4.49 -12.22
C GLY A 234 -3.27 -3.11 -11.92
N PHE A 235 -4.38 -3.04 -11.18
CA PHE A 235 -4.85 -1.81 -10.54
C PHE A 235 -4.10 -1.62 -9.22
N LEU A 236 -2.85 -1.16 -9.34
CA LEU A 236 -1.96 -0.97 -8.20
C LEU A 236 -2.38 0.28 -7.43
N MET A 237 -2.70 0.11 -6.15
CA MET A 237 -3.04 1.17 -5.20
C MET A 237 -2.46 0.84 -3.81
N PRO A 238 -2.14 1.85 -2.98
CA PRO A 238 -1.66 1.60 -1.62
C PRO A 238 -2.72 0.88 -0.77
N ILE A 239 -2.34 0.34 0.39
CA ILE A 239 -3.26 -0.41 1.27
C ILE A 239 -4.30 0.49 1.97
N ARG A 240 -4.09 1.81 1.88
CA ARG A 240 -4.93 2.91 2.32
C ARG A 240 -4.67 4.07 1.38
N TYR A 241 -5.71 4.67 0.82
CA TYR A 241 -5.53 5.92 0.07
C TYR A 241 -5.01 7.00 1.01
N PRO A 242 -3.97 7.78 0.65
CA PRO A 242 -3.42 8.79 1.56
C PRO A 242 -4.51 9.72 2.08
N ASN A 243 -4.45 10.06 3.37
CA ASN A 243 -5.43 10.88 4.10
C ASN A 243 -6.83 10.26 4.27
N GLY A 244 -7.15 9.12 3.64
CA GLY A 244 -8.45 8.47 3.78
C GLY A 244 -8.66 7.87 5.17
N LYS A 245 -9.89 7.78 5.69
CA LYS A 245 -10.10 7.39 7.10
C LYS A 245 -9.80 5.92 7.39
N TYR A 246 -10.04 5.05 6.41
CA TYR A 246 -9.93 3.59 6.55
C TYR A 246 -9.04 2.99 5.46
N ARG A 247 -8.53 1.77 5.71
CA ARG A 247 -7.76 0.98 4.75
C ARG A 247 -8.68 0.43 3.65
N LEU A 248 -8.14 0.18 2.46
CA LEU A 248 -8.87 -0.30 1.29
C LEU A 248 -9.36 -1.76 1.39
N ALA A 249 -9.18 -2.39 2.56
CA ALA A 249 -9.90 -3.60 2.97
C ALA A 249 -11.33 -3.33 3.47
N GLY A 250 -11.77 -2.08 3.53
CA GLY A 250 -13.13 -1.69 3.91
C GLY A 250 -13.94 -1.15 2.74
N VAL A 251 -15.22 -1.52 2.65
CA VAL A 251 -16.12 -1.09 1.57
C VAL A 251 -16.25 0.44 1.51
N GLY A 252 -16.41 1.09 2.66
CA GLY A 252 -16.46 2.55 2.74
C GLY A 252 -15.18 3.23 2.24
N ALA A 253 -14.01 2.61 2.41
CA ALA A 253 -12.75 3.16 1.89
C ALA A 253 -12.66 3.05 0.37
N LEU A 254 -13.14 1.93 -0.21
CA LEU A 254 -13.24 1.78 -1.67
C LEU A 254 -14.22 2.79 -2.28
N LEU A 255 -15.36 3.01 -1.61
CA LEU A 255 -16.34 4.01 -2.04
C LEU A 255 -15.78 5.43 -1.96
N GLU A 256 -15.17 5.82 -0.84
CA GLU A 256 -14.53 7.12 -0.65
C GLU A 256 -13.49 7.36 -1.74
N TRP A 257 -12.58 6.38 -1.95
CA TRP A 257 -11.57 6.44 -3.00
C TRP A 257 -12.17 6.61 -4.39
N ALA A 258 -13.26 5.92 -4.72
CA ALA A 258 -13.90 6.01 -6.02
C ALA A 258 -14.67 7.33 -6.25
N GLN A 259 -14.93 8.10 -5.20
CA GLN A 259 -15.64 9.39 -5.25
C GLN A 259 -14.71 10.60 -5.26
N LEU A 260 -13.39 10.40 -5.11
CA LEU A 260 -12.42 11.49 -5.12
C LEU A 260 -12.44 12.22 -6.49
N PRO A 261 -12.15 13.54 -6.52
CA PRO A 261 -12.11 14.31 -7.76
C PRO A 261 -11.19 13.72 -8.84
N GLU A 262 -10.07 13.13 -8.44
CA GLU A 262 -9.06 12.54 -9.33
C GLU A 262 -9.42 11.14 -9.87
N THR A 263 -10.34 10.44 -9.23
CA THR A 263 -10.79 9.10 -9.65
C THR A 263 -12.17 9.17 -10.29
N GLY A 264 -13.17 9.69 -9.58
CA GLY A 264 -14.53 9.89 -10.10
C GLY A 264 -15.17 8.62 -10.70
N PHE A 265 -14.78 7.43 -10.21
CA PHE A 265 -15.17 6.12 -10.75
C PHE A 265 -16.53 5.63 -10.26
N PHE A 266 -17.11 6.28 -9.26
CA PHE A 266 -18.38 5.85 -8.67
C PHE A 266 -19.59 6.34 -9.46
N HIS A 267 -20.48 5.41 -9.80
CA HIS A 267 -21.74 5.65 -10.49
C HIS A 267 -22.89 5.14 -9.62
N ILE A 268 -23.79 6.04 -9.21
CA ILE A 268 -25.00 5.69 -8.48
C ILE A 268 -25.89 4.82 -9.37
N ASP A 269 -26.48 3.75 -8.81
CA ASP A 269 -27.38 2.88 -9.57
C ASP A 269 -28.56 3.67 -10.16
N LYS A 270 -28.93 3.35 -11.41
CA LYS A 270 -29.99 4.00 -12.21
C LYS A 270 -29.80 5.49 -12.50
N HIS A 271 -28.79 6.15 -11.94
CA HIS A 271 -28.49 7.52 -12.28
C HIS A 271 -27.82 7.59 -13.67
N ASN A 272 -28.26 8.53 -14.51
CA ASN A 272 -27.72 8.75 -15.86
C ASN A 272 -27.75 7.54 -16.82
N GLY A 273 -28.61 6.54 -16.57
CA GLY A 273 -28.70 5.35 -17.43
C GLY A 273 -27.46 4.45 -17.38
N PHE A 274 -26.68 4.49 -16.30
CA PHE A 274 -25.52 3.62 -16.14
C PHE A 274 -25.91 2.15 -16.22
N THR A 275 -25.23 1.39 -17.08
CA THR A 275 -25.39 -0.05 -17.21
C THR A 275 -24.12 -0.74 -16.71
N PRO A 276 -24.20 -1.57 -15.67
CA PRO A 276 -23.04 -2.27 -15.14
C PRO A 276 -22.51 -3.27 -16.16
N GLN A 277 -21.19 -3.44 -16.15
CA GLN A 277 -20.44 -4.29 -17.06
C GLN A 277 -19.59 -5.27 -16.27
N ARG A 278 -19.16 -6.34 -16.93
CA ARG A 278 -18.14 -7.24 -16.39
C ARG A 278 -16.90 -6.44 -16.00
N GLY A 279 -16.41 -6.66 -14.78
CA GLY A 279 -15.28 -5.94 -14.20
C GLY A 279 -15.63 -4.61 -13.54
N ASP A 280 -16.91 -4.24 -13.42
CA ASP A 280 -17.31 -3.21 -12.47
C ASP A 280 -17.37 -3.79 -11.05
N ILE A 281 -17.10 -2.98 -10.04
CA ILE A 281 -17.25 -3.35 -8.64
C ILE A 281 -18.62 -2.86 -8.17
N VAL A 282 -19.42 -3.72 -7.56
CA VAL A 282 -20.73 -3.34 -7.01
C VAL A 282 -20.58 -2.99 -5.52
N ILE A 283 -21.26 -1.92 -5.10
CA ILE A 283 -21.36 -1.50 -3.70
C ILE A 283 -22.81 -1.66 -3.25
N TYR A 284 -23.00 -2.39 -2.16
CA TYR A 284 -24.33 -2.63 -1.59
C TYR A 284 -24.61 -1.71 -0.41
N GLU A 285 -25.87 -1.37 -0.20
CA GLU A 285 -26.38 -0.56 0.90
C GLU A 285 -27.33 -1.39 1.76
N LYS A 286 -26.88 -1.77 2.96
CA LYS A 286 -27.67 -2.51 3.96
C LYS A 286 -28.19 -3.85 3.45
N LEU A 287 -27.31 -4.61 2.80
CA LEU A 287 -27.62 -5.93 2.28
C LEU A 287 -27.55 -7.02 3.36
N LEU A 288 -26.53 -6.98 4.21
CA LEU A 288 -26.19 -7.97 5.22
C LEU A 288 -26.26 -7.41 6.66
N SER A 289 -26.19 -6.09 6.83
CA SER A 289 -26.35 -5.39 8.12
C SER A 289 -27.15 -4.09 7.97
N ASN A 290 -27.36 -3.37 9.07
CA ASN A 290 -27.98 -2.04 9.05
C ASN A 290 -26.97 -0.91 8.78
N ASP A 291 -25.69 -1.25 8.64
CA ASP A 291 -24.64 -0.30 8.36
C ASP A 291 -24.67 0.12 6.88
N SER A 292 -24.23 1.34 6.62
CA SER A 292 -24.14 1.85 5.25
C SER A 292 -22.95 1.21 4.53
N HIS A 293 -23.12 0.91 3.24
CA HIS A 293 -22.04 0.37 2.39
C HIS A 293 -21.44 -0.93 2.95
N ASP A 294 -22.28 -1.89 3.33
CA ASP A 294 -21.91 -3.03 4.15
C ASP A 294 -21.31 -4.22 3.38
N HIS A 295 -21.47 -4.25 2.06
CA HIS A 295 -20.95 -5.34 1.23
C HIS A 295 -20.50 -4.89 -0.16
N THR A 296 -19.65 -5.70 -0.79
CA THR A 296 -19.14 -5.44 -2.15
C THR A 296 -18.77 -6.73 -2.89
N GLY A 297 -18.75 -6.64 -4.22
CA GLY A 297 -18.39 -7.74 -5.12
C GLY A 297 -17.91 -7.23 -6.47
N ILE A 298 -17.51 -8.14 -7.35
CA ILE A 298 -17.14 -7.84 -8.74
C ILE A 298 -18.20 -8.41 -9.68
N VAL A 299 -18.73 -7.57 -10.57
CA VAL A 299 -19.72 -7.93 -11.57
C VAL A 299 -19.06 -8.80 -12.65
N LEU A 300 -19.65 -9.97 -12.90
CA LEU A 300 -19.22 -10.92 -13.92
C LEU A 300 -20.12 -10.90 -15.16
N ALA A 301 -21.41 -10.63 -14.95
CA ALA A 301 -22.41 -10.43 -15.99
C ALA A 301 -23.61 -9.66 -15.42
N CYS A 302 -24.37 -8.97 -16.27
CA CYS A 302 -25.59 -8.28 -15.89
C CYS A 302 -26.70 -8.61 -16.89
N ASN A 303 -27.90 -8.91 -16.37
CA ASN A 303 -29.13 -8.94 -17.16
C ASN A 303 -30.14 -7.92 -16.59
N ASP A 304 -31.40 -7.97 -17.03
CA ASP A 304 -32.41 -6.98 -16.64
C ASP A 304 -32.76 -7.05 -15.14
N ASN A 305 -32.73 -8.24 -14.53
CA ASN A 305 -33.21 -8.46 -13.16
C ASN A 305 -32.11 -8.86 -12.18
N GLU A 306 -30.99 -9.38 -12.67
CA GLU A 306 -29.96 -9.98 -11.85
C GLU A 306 -28.56 -9.58 -12.33
N ILE A 307 -27.63 -9.57 -11.38
CA ILE A 307 -26.19 -9.47 -11.64
C ILE A 307 -25.53 -10.76 -11.18
N LEU A 308 -24.69 -11.35 -12.04
CA LEU A 308 -23.78 -12.40 -11.62
C LEU A 308 -22.57 -11.72 -10.98
N VAL A 309 -22.26 -12.09 -9.75
CA VAL A 309 -21.19 -11.46 -8.97
C VAL A 309 -20.24 -12.51 -8.39
N ALA A 310 -18.96 -12.13 -8.30
CA ALA A 310 -17.96 -12.82 -7.49
C ALA A 310 -17.75 -12.03 -6.20
N GLU A 311 -17.84 -12.72 -5.07
CA GLU A 311 -17.73 -12.09 -3.75
C GLU A 311 -16.82 -12.90 -2.83
N GLY A 312 -16.08 -12.18 -1.98
CA GLY A 312 -15.54 -12.74 -0.74
C GLY A 312 -16.56 -12.59 0.38
N ASN A 313 -16.52 -13.48 1.37
CA ASN A 313 -17.44 -13.46 2.51
C ASN A 313 -18.93 -13.42 2.12
N THR A 314 -19.34 -14.31 1.21
CA THR A 314 -20.73 -14.39 0.75
C THR A 314 -21.69 -14.54 1.93
N ASP A 315 -22.67 -13.64 1.99
CA ASP A 315 -23.76 -13.61 2.97
C ASP A 315 -23.29 -13.75 4.44
N ASN A 316 -22.10 -13.23 4.77
CA ASN A 316 -21.46 -13.36 6.08
C ASN A 316 -21.21 -14.81 6.53
N GLN A 317 -21.12 -15.75 5.58
CA GLN A 317 -20.86 -17.16 5.85
C GLN A 317 -19.36 -17.52 5.73
N ASN A 318 -18.50 -16.52 5.55
CA ASN A 318 -17.05 -16.66 5.58
C ASN A 318 -16.45 -17.56 4.48
N TYR A 319 -17.03 -17.55 3.29
CA TYR A 319 -16.45 -18.17 2.09
C TYR A 319 -16.57 -17.27 0.85
N SER A 320 -15.77 -17.50 -0.19
CA SER A 320 -15.97 -16.87 -1.50
C SER A 320 -16.91 -17.69 -2.40
N SER A 321 -17.71 -17.01 -3.22
CA SER A 321 -18.56 -17.69 -4.20
C SER A 321 -18.88 -16.83 -5.42
N VAL A 322 -19.46 -17.48 -6.43
CA VAL A 322 -20.05 -16.83 -7.61
C VAL A 322 -21.53 -17.21 -7.69
N PHE A 323 -22.41 -16.21 -7.74
CA PHE A 323 -23.85 -16.40 -7.73
C PHE A 323 -24.58 -15.16 -8.24
N TYR A 324 -25.89 -15.28 -8.43
CA TYR A 324 -26.74 -14.18 -8.86
C TYR A 324 -27.28 -13.41 -7.65
N ARG A 325 -27.23 -12.08 -7.73
CA ARG A 325 -27.97 -11.17 -6.84
C ARG A 325 -29.03 -10.41 -7.63
N ASP A 326 -30.15 -10.12 -6.98
CA ASP A 326 -31.19 -9.26 -7.51
C ASP A 326 -30.63 -7.84 -7.72
N ARG A 327 -30.73 -7.35 -8.95
CA ARG A 327 -30.25 -6.02 -9.36
C ARG A 327 -31.01 -4.89 -8.67
N TRP A 328 -32.21 -5.16 -8.17
CA TRP A 328 -33.09 -4.17 -7.57
C TRP A 328 -33.05 -4.17 -6.04
N HIS A 329 -32.20 -5.00 -5.45
CA HIS A 329 -32.11 -5.16 -4.01
C HIS A 329 -30.80 -4.62 -3.45
N CYS A 330 -30.91 -3.57 -2.62
CA CYS A 330 -29.80 -3.03 -1.81
C CYS A 330 -28.53 -2.67 -2.59
N ILE A 331 -28.61 -2.27 -3.87
CA ILE A 331 -27.46 -1.75 -4.63
C ILE A 331 -27.39 -0.23 -4.44
N LEU A 332 -26.25 0.27 -3.97
CA LEU A 332 -25.95 1.71 -3.92
C LEU A 332 -25.50 2.21 -5.29
N GLY A 333 -24.59 1.47 -5.92
CA GLY A 333 -23.97 1.85 -7.18
C GLY A 333 -22.80 0.95 -7.54
N TYR A 334 -22.06 1.39 -8.56
CA TYR A 334 -20.94 0.65 -9.14
C TYR A 334 -19.71 1.53 -9.25
N ILE A 335 -18.53 0.94 -9.06
CA ILE A 335 -17.24 1.57 -9.32
C ILE A 335 -16.71 1.00 -10.64
N ARG A 336 -16.50 1.88 -11.63
CA ARG A 336 -15.87 1.53 -12.90
C ARG A 336 -14.49 2.16 -12.98
N ILE A 337 -13.47 1.37 -12.64
CA ILE A 337 -12.06 1.81 -12.68
C ILE A 337 -11.64 1.98 -14.15
N ASP A 338 -11.03 3.11 -14.49
CA ASP A 338 -10.42 3.29 -15.81
C ASP A 338 -9.30 2.27 -16.03
N ASN A 339 -9.27 1.59 -17.18
CA ASN A 339 -8.24 0.58 -17.49
C ASN A 339 -6.81 1.14 -17.46
N ASN A 340 -6.66 2.44 -17.70
CA ASN A 340 -5.40 3.17 -17.65
C ASN A 340 -5.15 3.81 -16.28
N TYR A 341 -5.93 3.47 -15.25
CA TYR A 341 -5.72 4.00 -13.92
C TYR A 341 -4.29 3.73 -13.43
N GLU A 342 -3.63 4.81 -13.07
CA GLU A 342 -2.34 4.83 -12.40
C GLU A 342 -2.50 5.66 -11.12
N TYR A 343 -2.03 5.11 -10.01
CA TYR A 343 -2.04 5.82 -8.75
C TYR A 343 -1.20 7.10 -8.83
N GLN A 344 -1.80 8.23 -8.46
CA GLN A 344 -1.13 9.51 -8.29
C GLN A 344 -1.61 10.18 -7.01
N PHE A 345 -0.68 10.81 -6.29
CA PHE A 345 -1.00 11.61 -5.11
C PHE A 345 -0.25 12.93 -5.17
N ASN A 346 -1.00 14.02 -5.27
CA ASN A 346 -0.45 15.37 -5.45
C ASN A 346 -0.76 16.31 -4.28
N ASP A 347 -1.45 15.84 -3.24
CA ASP A 347 -1.76 16.63 -2.05
C ASP A 347 -0.69 16.44 -0.96
N THR A 348 -0.89 17.07 0.19
CA THR A 348 -0.06 16.94 1.38
C THR A 348 -0.52 15.76 2.22
N TYR A 349 0.37 14.80 2.43
CA TYR A 349 0.15 13.70 3.36
C TYR A 349 0.02 14.19 4.81
N ASN A 350 -1.10 13.83 5.43
CA ASN A 350 -1.43 14.02 6.83
C ASN A 350 -1.71 12.66 7.50
N PRO A 351 -0.75 12.13 8.28
CA PRO A 351 -0.89 10.81 8.89
C PRO A 351 -1.89 10.73 10.06
N ILE A 352 -2.38 11.87 10.58
CA ILE A 352 -3.26 11.90 11.77
C ILE A 352 -4.74 11.66 11.39
N LEU A 353 -5.10 11.89 10.12
CA LEU A 353 -6.46 11.66 9.61
C LEU A 353 -6.83 10.18 9.59
#